data_AF-A0A5D2PK73-F1
#
_entry.id   AF-A0A5D2PK73-F1
#
_cell.length_a   1.000
_cell.length_b   1.000
_cell.length_c   1.000
_cell.angle_alpha   90.00
_cell.angle_beta   90.00
_cell.angle_gamma   90.00
#
_symmetry.space_group_name_H-M   'P 1'
#
loop_
_entity.id
_entity.type
_entity.pdbx_description
1 polymer ?
#
loop_
_entity_poly.entity_id
_entity_poly.type
_entity_poly.pdbx_seq_one_letter_code
_entity_poly.pdbx_strand_id
1 'polypeptide(L)'
;MAISLNTNLHHPSLSCGTKLYSGLKLQSPCLFATGRLNLTADFFSRISESVQCGTRNSKPTRSRVGMMPIGTPRVPYRVPCEETWQWVDLWNALEFSNQILATMLYLDSIDDNKRLYFYINGPGDLTPSLAIYDTMESLKSPVGTHCVGYAYNLAGFLLAAGEKADDIRNEANELLRIIDYLFNELAINTGQSVEKINKDLSRMKRFNAQQALEYGLIDRIVRPPRIKADAPRKDVAGLG
;
A
#
# COMPACT_ATOMS: atom_id res chain seq x y z
N MET A 1 50.78 -16.78 -73.60
CA MET A 1 51.41 -17.74 -72.67
C MET A 1 50.59 -17.77 -71.37
N ALA A 2 50.47 -18.96 -70.78
CA ALA A 2 49.84 -19.29 -69.48
C ALA A 2 48.30 -19.25 -69.39
N ILE A 3 47.59 -20.11 -68.65
CA ILE A 3 47.67 -21.53 -68.22
C ILE A 3 46.23 -21.81 -67.72
N SER A 4 45.67 -22.97 -68.06
CA SER A 4 44.35 -23.43 -67.57
C SER A 4 44.47 -24.00 -66.16
N LEU A 5 43.58 -23.62 -65.24
CA LEU A 5 43.26 -24.40 -64.03
C LEU A 5 41.76 -24.38 -63.76
N ASN A 6 41.25 -25.57 -63.50
CA ASN A 6 39.85 -25.94 -63.29
C ASN A 6 39.63 -26.06 -61.77
N THR A 7 38.64 -25.37 -61.17
CA THR A 7 38.18 -25.65 -59.80
C THR A 7 36.68 -25.40 -59.64
N ASN A 8 35.95 -26.47 -59.31
CA ASN A 8 34.57 -26.44 -58.85
C ASN A 8 34.51 -25.83 -57.43
N LEU A 9 33.71 -24.79 -57.23
CA LEU A 9 33.35 -24.28 -55.89
C LEU A 9 31.86 -23.94 -55.84
N HIS A 10 31.13 -24.69 -55.00
CA HIS A 10 29.76 -24.41 -54.59
C HIS A 10 29.74 -23.23 -53.59
N HIS A 11 28.88 -22.24 -53.83
CA HIS A 11 28.60 -21.14 -52.91
C HIS A 11 27.67 -21.59 -51.76
N PRO A 12 27.96 -21.28 -50.48
CA PRO A 12 27.00 -21.41 -49.39
C PRO A 12 26.16 -20.13 -49.26
N SER A 13 24.84 -20.27 -49.25
CA SER A 13 23.89 -19.17 -48.97
C SER A 13 23.77 -18.93 -47.47
N LEU A 14 23.96 -17.66 -47.08
CA LEU A 14 23.72 -17.11 -45.75
C LEU A 14 22.27 -17.35 -45.27
N SER A 15 22.09 -17.90 -44.05
CA SER A 15 20.92 -17.60 -43.23
C SER A 15 21.32 -17.55 -41.75
N CYS A 16 21.05 -16.40 -41.13
CA CYS A 16 21.35 -16.12 -39.72
C CYS A 16 20.33 -16.85 -38.83
N GLY A 17 20.76 -17.89 -38.14
CA GLY A 17 19.95 -18.61 -37.15
C GLY A 17 20.03 -17.92 -35.79
N THR A 18 18.93 -17.35 -35.32
CA THR A 18 18.76 -16.80 -33.97
C THR A 18 18.89 -17.94 -32.95
N LYS A 19 19.99 -17.96 -32.17
CA LYS A 19 20.15 -18.90 -31.06
C LYS A 19 19.33 -18.43 -29.86
N LEU A 20 18.11 -18.96 -29.71
CA LEU A 20 17.34 -18.89 -28.48
C LEU A 20 17.89 -19.92 -27.49
N TYR A 21 18.60 -19.47 -26.46
CA TYR A 21 18.97 -20.30 -25.31
C TYR A 21 17.79 -20.34 -24.34
N SER A 22 17.06 -21.46 -24.27
CA SER A 22 16.19 -21.74 -23.12
C SER A 22 17.00 -22.51 -22.06
N GLY A 23 17.33 -21.85 -20.96
CA GLY A 23 18.12 -22.40 -19.86
C GLY A 23 17.37 -23.39 -18.97
N LEU A 24 16.98 -24.55 -19.51
CA LEU A 24 16.55 -25.70 -18.71
C LEU A 24 17.39 -26.92 -19.11
N LYS A 25 18.26 -27.35 -18.19
CA LYS A 25 19.07 -28.56 -18.33
C LYS A 25 18.15 -29.74 -18.64
N LEU A 26 18.38 -30.39 -19.78
CA LEU A 26 17.77 -31.67 -20.11
C LEU A 26 18.25 -32.67 -19.04
N GLN A 27 17.36 -33.10 -18.14
CA GLN A 27 17.75 -34.12 -17.17
C GLN A 27 18.06 -35.41 -17.93
N SER A 28 19.29 -35.90 -17.76
CA SER A 28 19.74 -37.16 -18.34
C SER A 28 18.85 -38.31 -17.87
N PRO A 29 18.56 -39.32 -18.71
CA PRO A 29 17.74 -40.45 -18.30
C PRO A 29 18.47 -41.26 -17.22
N CYS A 30 17.92 -41.29 -16.00
CA CYS A 30 18.34 -42.23 -14.96
C CYS A 30 17.98 -43.66 -15.40
N LEU A 31 18.93 -44.58 -15.26
CA LEU A 31 18.82 -46.02 -15.61
C LEU A 31 17.75 -46.82 -14.83
N PHE A 32 16.94 -46.17 -14.00
CA PHE A 32 15.94 -46.81 -13.13
C PHE A 32 14.50 -46.25 -13.27
N ALA A 33 14.21 -45.38 -14.24
CA ALA A 33 12.86 -44.85 -14.44
C ALA A 33 12.14 -45.59 -15.58
N THR A 34 11.32 -46.57 -15.25
CA THR A 34 10.36 -47.18 -16.17
C THR A 34 9.26 -46.16 -16.53
N GLY A 35 9.24 -45.74 -17.80
CA GLY A 35 8.00 -45.39 -18.51
C GLY A 35 7.24 -44.12 -18.11
N ARG A 36 7.88 -42.99 -17.83
CA ARG A 36 7.21 -41.68 -17.97
C ARG A 36 7.86 -40.88 -19.09
N LEU A 37 7.08 -40.65 -20.16
CA LEU A 37 7.45 -39.74 -21.25
C LEU A 37 7.72 -38.35 -20.68
N ASN A 38 8.76 -37.68 -21.18
CA ASN A 38 9.07 -36.30 -20.82
C ASN A 38 7.93 -35.38 -21.30
N LEU A 39 6.91 -35.20 -20.46
CA LEU A 39 5.72 -34.39 -20.74
C LEU A 39 6.10 -32.99 -21.23
N THR A 40 7.19 -32.42 -20.73
CA THR A 40 7.71 -31.10 -21.12
C THR A 40 8.25 -31.06 -22.55
N ALA A 41 8.91 -32.12 -23.01
CA ALA A 41 9.46 -32.21 -24.37
C ALA A 41 8.35 -32.48 -25.40
N ASP A 42 7.42 -33.37 -25.07
CA ASP A 42 6.24 -33.65 -25.90
C ASP A 42 5.27 -32.46 -25.95
N PHE A 43 5.18 -31.68 -24.88
CA PHE A 43 4.41 -30.44 -24.87
C PHE A 43 5.06 -29.38 -25.76
N PHE A 44 6.37 -29.21 -25.68
CA PHE A 44 7.10 -28.25 -26.51
C PHE A 44 7.01 -28.60 -28.00
N SER A 45 7.13 -29.88 -28.36
CA SER A 45 7.02 -30.32 -29.75
C SER A 45 5.62 -30.05 -30.30
N ARG A 46 4.56 -30.41 -29.57
CA ARG A 46 3.16 -30.14 -29.94
C ARG A 46 2.86 -28.66 -30.09
N ILE A 47 3.39 -27.82 -29.20
CA ILE A 47 3.24 -26.37 -29.33
C ILE A 47 3.96 -25.86 -30.57
N SER A 48 5.20 -26.31 -30.81
CA SER A 48 5.95 -25.89 -32.00
C SER A 48 5.24 -26.29 -33.29
N GLU A 49 4.65 -27.48 -33.35
CA GLU A 49 3.83 -27.94 -34.49
C GLU A 49 2.56 -27.10 -34.64
N SER A 50 1.89 -26.72 -33.54
CA SER A 50 0.69 -25.88 -33.58
C SER A 50 0.95 -24.45 -34.03
N VAL A 51 2.19 -23.96 -33.89
CA VAL A 51 2.63 -22.62 -34.33
C VAL A 51 3.05 -22.61 -35.81
N GLN A 52 3.41 -23.75 -36.38
CA GLN A 52 3.81 -23.84 -37.79
C GLN A 52 2.59 -23.70 -38.72
N CYS A 53 2.66 -22.77 -39.68
CA CYS A 53 1.62 -22.58 -40.70
C CYS A 53 1.52 -23.80 -41.62
N GLY A 54 0.31 -24.38 -41.74
CA GLY A 54 0.02 -25.39 -42.75
C GLY A 54 0.02 -24.81 -44.18
N THR A 55 0.52 -25.60 -45.14
CA THR A 55 0.46 -25.28 -46.57
C THR A 55 -0.72 -25.99 -47.22
N ARG A 56 -1.56 -25.25 -47.95
CA ARG A 56 -2.60 -25.81 -48.84
C ARG A 56 -2.44 -25.17 -50.21
N ASN A 57 -2.24 -25.98 -51.26
CA ASN A 57 -1.92 -25.54 -52.62
C ASN A 57 -0.73 -24.56 -52.69
N SER A 58 0.43 -24.98 -52.16
CA SER A 58 1.74 -24.32 -52.27
C SER A 58 1.80 -22.82 -51.88
N LYS A 59 0.77 -22.28 -51.23
CA LYS A 59 0.75 -20.94 -50.65
C LYS A 59 0.76 -21.05 -49.13
N PRO A 60 1.60 -20.28 -48.42
CA PRO A 60 1.59 -20.26 -46.96
C PRO A 60 0.30 -19.59 -46.47
N THR A 61 -0.63 -20.39 -45.96
CA THR A 61 -1.85 -19.90 -45.32
C THR A 61 -1.64 -19.87 -43.81
N ARG A 62 -1.42 -18.68 -43.26
CA ARG A 62 -1.45 -18.48 -41.81
C ARG A 62 -2.87 -18.73 -41.32
N SER A 63 -3.04 -19.60 -40.32
CA SER A 63 -4.30 -19.70 -39.60
C SER A 63 -4.60 -18.34 -38.99
N ARG A 64 -5.64 -17.66 -39.49
CA ARG A 64 -6.15 -16.44 -38.85
C ARG A 64 -6.85 -16.90 -37.58
N VAL A 65 -6.11 -16.92 -36.47
CA VAL A 65 -6.71 -17.00 -35.15
C VAL A 65 -7.59 -15.75 -35.00
N GLY A 66 -8.90 -15.93 -34.97
CA GLY A 66 -9.82 -14.86 -34.59
C GLY A 66 -9.50 -14.51 -33.14
N MET A 67 -8.86 -13.36 -32.92
CA MET A 67 -8.67 -12.82 -31.58
C MET A 67 -10.05 -12.56 -30.97
N MET A 68 -10.36 -13.22 -29.86
CA MET A 68 -11.39 -12.73 -28.94
C MET A 68 -10.83 -11.55 -28.14
N PRO A 69 -11.67 -10.57 -27.76
CA PRO A 69 -11.18 -9.39 -27.06
C PRO A 69 -10.90 -9.69 -25.57
N ILE A 70 -9.77 -9.15 -25.10
CA ILE A 70 -9.48 -8.69 -23.73
C ILE A 70 -9.49 -9.77 -22.63
N GLY A 71 -8.32 -10.38 -22.44
CA GLY A 71 -7.94 -11.06 -21.21
C GLY A 71 -6.42 -11.07 -21.11
N THR A 72 -5.88 -10.48 -20.06
CA THR A 72 -4.44 -10.46 -19.79
C THR A 72 -3.89 -11.88 -19.70
N PRO A 73 -2.77 -12.21 -20.38
CA PRO A 73 -2.25 -13.57 -20.39
C PRO A 73 -1.89 -14.00 -18.96
N ARG A 74 -2.33 -15.21 -18.57
CA ARG A 74 -2.07 -15.79 -17.24
C ARG A 74 -1.00 -16.87 -17.32
N VAL A 75 -0.11 -16.89 -16.33
CA VAL A 75 0.93 -17.90 -16.18
C VAL A 75 0.72 -18.61 -14.84
N PRO A 76 0.84 -19.95 -14.77
CA PRO A 76 0.78 -20.66 -13.51
C PRO A 76 1.99 -20.30 -12.65
N TYR A 77 1.74 -19.73 -11.47
CA TYR A 77 2.76 -19.37 -10.48
C TYR A 77 2.58 -20.22 -9.22
N ARG A 78 3.69 -20.54 -8.57
CA ARG A 78 3.72 -21.34 -7.33
C ARG A 78 4.58 -20.63 -6.30
N VAL A 79 3.99 -20.27 -5.16
CA VAL A 79 4.71 -19.72 -4.01
C VAL A 79 5.55 -20.86 -3.38
N PRO A 80 6.83 -20.64 -3.04
CA PRO A 80 7.60 -21.61 -2.29
C PRO A 80 6.92 -21.80 -0.92
N CYS A 81 6.47 -23.02 -0.62
CA CYS A 81 5.75 -23.49 0.58
C CYS A 81 4.24 -23.80 0.42
N GLU A 82 3.60 -23.45 -0.70
CA GLU A 82 2.23 -23.90 -1.00
C GLU A 82 2.20 -25.02 -2.05
N GLU A 83 1.31 -26.00 -1.87
CA GLU A 83 1.11 -27.12 -2.81
C GLU A 83 0.11 -26.79 -3.94
N THR A 84 -0.51 -25.60 -3.89
CA THR A 84 -1.51 -25.16 -4.84
C THR A 84 -0.91 -24.30 -5.96
N TRP A 85 -1.38 -24.51 -7.18
CA TRP A 85 -1.02 -23.70 -8.35
C TRP A 85 -2.00 -22.54 -8.48
N GLN A 86 -1.50 -21.31 -8.56
CA GLN A 86 -2.31 -20.13 -8.76
C GLN A 86 -2.12 -19.61 -10.19
N TRP A 87 -3.24 -19.33 -10.88
CA TRP A 87 -3.20 -18.64 -12.17
C TRP A 87 -3.04 -17.15 -11.92
N VAL A 88 -1.84 -16.63 -12.14
CA VAL A 88 -1.51 -15.22 -11.92
C VAL A 88 -1.37 -14.55 -13.28
N ASP A 89 -2.07 -13.43 -13.48
CA ASP A 89 -1.90 -12.62 -14.67
C ASP A 89 -0.44 -12.16 -14.75
N LEU A 90 0.14 -12.14 -15.96
CA LEU A 90 1.53 -11.71 -16.19
C LEU A 90 1.81 -10.31 -15.60
N TRP A 91 0.74 -9.53 -15.47
CA TRP A 91 0.69 -8.19 -14.92
C TRP A 91 0.65 -8.21 -13.38
N ASN A 92 -0.14 -9.09 -12.76
CA ASN A 92 -0.30 -9.16 -11.30
C ASN A 92 1.01 -9.51 -10.54
N ALA A 93 1.95 -10.22 -11.17
CA ALA A 93 3.20 -10.62 -10.53
C ALA A 93 4.23 -9.48 -10.39
N LEU A 94 4.06 -8.38 -11.13
CA LEU A 94 4.96 -7.21 -11.16
C LEU A 94 4.26 -5.89 -10.81
N GLU A 95 2.93 -5.85 -10.72
CA GLU A 95 2.19 -4.60 -10.79
C GLU A 95 1.90 -3.89 -9.47
N PHE A 96 1.94 -4.52 -8.30
CA PHE A 96 1.45 -3.85 -7.09
C PHE A 96 2.21 -2.55 -6.81
N SER A 97 3.53 -2.55 -6.94
CA SER A 97 4.31 -1.31 -6.89
C SER A 97 3.98 -0.39 -8.04
N ASN A 98 3.90 -0.88 -9.28
CA ASN A 98 3.68 -0.03 -10.46
C ASN A 98 2.33 0.71 -10.40
N GLN A 99 1.29 0.10 -9.82
CA GLN A 99 0.00 0.74 -9.60
C GLN A 99 0.08 1.83 -8.54
N ILE A 100 0.81 1.59 -7.43
CA ILE A 100 1.07 2.59 -6.39
C ILE A 100 1.88 3.75 -6.97
N LEU A 101 2.95 3.45 -7.70
CA LEU A 101 3.81 4.43 -8.38
C LEU A 101 3.02 5.30 -9.35
N ALA A 102 2.20 4.68 -10.22
CA ALA A 102 1.37 5.40 -11.17
C ALA A 102 0.38 6.34 -10.45
N THR A 103 -0.19 5.88 -9.33
CA THR A 103 -1.12 6.69 -8.52
C THR A 103 -0.38 7.86 -7.85
N MET A 104 0.80 7.64 -7.29
CA MET A 104 1.61 8.69 -6.67
C MET A 104 1.99 9.77 -7.69
N LEU A 105 2.52 9.37 -8.86
CA LEU A 105 2.88 10.29 -9.95
C LEU A 105 1.65 11.05 -10.49
N TYR A 106 0.51 10.38 -10.58
CA TYR A 106 -0.73 11.01 -11.01
C TYR A 106 -1.21 12.07 -10.02
N LEU A 107 -1.20 11.78 -8.71
CA LEU A 107 -1.64 12.72 -7.69
C LEU A 107 -0.73 13.94 -7.61
N ASP A 108 0.59 13.76 -7.70
CA ASP A 108 1.57 14.87 -7.77
C ASP A 108 1.41 15.71 -9.04
N SER A 109 0.97 15.11 -10.15
CA SER A 109 0.69 15.86 -11.38
C SER A 109 -0.55 16.77 -11.30
N ILE A 110 -1.52 16.43 -10.44
CA ILE A 110 -2.73 17.23 -10.24
C ILE A 110 -2.46 18.35 -9.25
N ASP A 111 -1.94 17.99 -8.08
CA ASP A 111 -1.71 18.88 -6.95
C ASP A 111 -0.37 18.53 -6.29
N ASP A 112 0.66 19.31 -6.56
CA ASP A 112 2.01 19.15 -5.98
C ASP A 112 2.15 19.76 -4.57
N ASN A 113 1.20 20.62 -4.16
CA ASN A 113 1.23 21.27 -2.86
C ASN A 113 0.59 20.45 -1.74
N LYS A 114 -0.25 19.46 -2.07
CA LYS A 114 -0.99 18.66 -1.08
C LYS A 114 -0.15 17.48 -0.64
N ARG A 115 -0.22 17.17 0.65
CA ARG A 115 0.46 16.02 1.22
C ARG A 115 -0.21 14.70 0.80
N LEU A 116 0.58 13.73 0.39
CA LEU A 116 0.14 12.38 0.08
C LEU A 116 0.20 11.50 1.33
N TYR A 117 -0.86 10.75 1.61
CA TYR A 117 -0.89 9.78 2.71
C TYR A 117 -0.77 8.36 2.17
N PHE A 118 0.31 7.68 2.55
CA PHE A 118 0.60 6.32 2.15
C PHE A 118 0.37 5.35 3.33
N TYR A 119 -0.69 4.55 3.23
CA TYR A 119 -1.05 3.57 4.24
C TYR A 119 -0.39 2.22 3.97
N ILE A 120 0.37 1.72 4.93
CA ILE A 120 1.16 0.49 4.82
C ILE A 120 0.59 -0.57 5.77
N ASN A 121 0.26 -1.74 5.23
CA ASN A 121 -0.13 -2.93 5.98
C ASN A 121 0.41 -4.17 5.28
N GLY A 122 1.49 -4.77 5.81
CA GLY A 122 2.07 -5.98 5.25
C GLY A 122 3.60 -6.03 5.28
N PRO A 123 4.18 -7.15 4.80
CA PRO A 123 5.60 -7.25 4.49
C PRO A 123 5.94 -6.49 3.19
N GLY A 124 7.19 -6.04 3.05
CA GLY A 124 7.70 -5.42 1.83
C GLY A 124 8.84 -6.21 1.19
N ASP A 125 8.82 -6.28 -0.15
CA ASP A 125 9.85 -6.90 -0.99
C ASP A 125 10.86 -5.87 -1.51
N LEU A 126 12.09 -6.30 -1.81
CA LEU A 126 13.21 -5.39 -2.07
C LEU A 126 13.00 -4.48 -3.29
N THR A 127 12.79 -5.07 -4.46
CA THR A 127 12.66 -4.32 -5.73
C THR A 127 11.45 -3.37 -5.76
N PRO A 128 10.22 -3.81 -5.42
CA PRO A 128 9.06 -2.91 -5.44
C PRO A 128 9.15 -1.82 -4.37
N SER A 129 9.67 -2.13 -3.17
CA SER A 129 9.81 -1.12 -2.12
C SER A 129 10.89 -0.09 -2.44
N LEU A 130 12.00 -0.48 -3.06
CA LEU A 130 12.99 0.50 -3.52
C LEU A 130 12.45 1.40 -4.63
N ALA A 131 11.67 0.85 -5.57
CA ALA A 131 11.03 1.68 -6.59
C ALA A 131 10.06 2.70 -5.96
N ILE A 132 9.25 2.29 -4.99
CA ILE A 132 8.38 3.20 -4.23
C ILE A 132 9.21 4.25 -3.49
N TYR A 133 10.29 3.85 -2.82
CA TYR A 133 11.17 4.76 -2.10
C TYR A 133 11.79 5.82 -3.02
N ASP A 134 12.36 5.42 -4.15
CA ASP A 134 12.95 6.34 -5.13
C ASP A 134 11.88 7.31 -5.66
N THR A 135 10.65 6.84 -5.85
CA THR A 135 9.58 7.77 -6.24
C THR A 135 9.17 8.72 -5.12
N MET A 136 9.09 8.27 -3.87
CA MET A 136 8.79 9.15 -2.74
C MET A 136 9.80 10.31 -2.63
N GLU A 137 11.07 10.07 -2.94
CA GLU A 137 12.11 11.10 -2.98
C GLU A 137 12.03 12.00 -4.23
N SER A 138 11.51 11.48 -5.35
CA SER A 138 11.38 12.23 -6.60
C SER A 138 10.18 13.19 -6.67
N LEU A 139 9.13 12.93 -5.86
CA LEU A 139 7.90 13.72 -5.87
C LEU A 139 8.12 15.08 -5.24
N LYS A 140 7.38 16.09 -5.71
CA LYS A 140 7.38 17.42 -5.07
C LYS A 140 6.46 17.45 -3.86
N SER A 141 5.36 16.71 -3.94
CA SER A 141 4.40 16.60 -2.85
C SER A 141 5.03 15.89 -1.64
N PRO A 142 4.86 16.43 -0.42
CA PRO A 142 5.33 15.76 0.79
C PRO A 142 4.59 14.43 0.99
N VAL A 143 5.30 13.33 1.28
CA VAL A 143 4.69 11.99 1.46
C VAL A 143 4.71 11.59 2.93
N GLY A 144 3.53 11.49 3.55
CA GLY A 144 3.35 10.97 4.90
C GLY A 144 3.01 9.48 4.90
N THR A 145 3.68 8.69 5.74
CA THR A 145 3.45 7.25 5.85
C THR A 145 2.70 6.90 7.14
N HIS A 146 1.73 6.00 7.02
CA HIS A 146 0.92 5.52 8.14
C HIS A 146 0.89 4.00 8.17
N CYS A 147 1.37 3.41 9.26
CA CYS A 147 1.25 1.97 9.47
C CYS A 147 -0.15 1.64 9.99
N VAL A 148 -0.83 0.71 9.33
CA VAL A 148 -2.10 0.16 9.78
C VAL A 148 -1.92 -1.34 9.98
N GLY A 149 -1.88 -1.79 11.24
CA GLY A 149 -1.66 -3.20 11.58
C GLY A 149 -0.19 -3.52 11.80
N TYR A 150 0.48 -4.06 10.79
CA TYR A 150 1.90 -4.43 10.89
C TYR A 150 2.69 -4.03 9.63
N ALA A 151 3.94 -3.63 9.83
CA ALA A 151 4.89 -3.35 8.76
C ALA A 151 6.27 -3.87 9.19
N TYR A 152 6.78 -4.89 8.50
CA TYR A 152 8.10 -5.49 8.77
C TYR A 152 8.86 -5.70 7.46
N ASN A 153 10.17 -5.98 7.54
CA ASN A 153 11.11 -5.96 6.41
C ASN A 153 11.14 -4.59 5.70
N LEU A 154 11.10 -4.54 4.36
CA LEU A 154 11.18 -3.29 3.61
C LEU A 154 9.95 -2.39 3.73
N ALA A 155 8.80 -2.93 4.16
CA ALA A 155 7.65 -2.10 4.51
C ALA A 155 7.94 -1.20 5.73
N GLY A 156 8.73 -1.69 6.69
CA GLY A 156 9.19 -0.89 7.83
C GLY A 156 10.20 0.19 7.41
N PHE A 157 11.04 -0.10 6.42
CA PHE A 157 11.94 0.89 5.81
C PHE A 157 11.15 2.02 5.14
N LEU A 158 10.14 1.68 4.33
CA LEU A 158 9.25 2.67 3.70
C LEU A 158 8.51 3.52 4.75
N LEU A 159 8.06 2.92 5.84
CA LEU A 159 7.45 3.65 6.94
C LEU A 159 8.40 4.72 7.51
N ALA A 160 9.67 4.37 7.71
CA ALA A 160 10.68 5.28 8.23
C ALA A 160 11.13 6.34 7.21
N ALA A 161 11.01 6.04 5.91
CA ALA A 161 11.33 6.96 4.81
C ALA A 161 10.30 8.08 4.62
N GLY A 162 9.09 7.91 5.13
CA GLY A 162 8.05 8.93 5.07
C GLY A 162 8.47 10.21 5.76
N GLU A 163 8.04 11.34 5.21
CA GLU A 163 8.35 12.64 5.79
C GLU A 163 7.73 12.75 7.18
N LYS A 164 8.49 13.30 8.11
CA LYS A 164 8.04 13.50 9.48
C LYS A 164 6.80 14.39 9.44
N ALA A 165 5.74 13.98 10.13
CA ALA A 165 4.48 14.70 10.08
C ALA A 165 4.59 16.06 10.78
N ASP A 166 5.01 17.07 10.02
CA ASP A 166 4.97 18.47 10.43
C ASP A 166 3.54 18.90 10.78
N ASP A 167 2.53 18.27 10.18
CA ASP A 167 1.12 18.46 10.54
C ASP A 167 0.82 18.05 11.98
N ILE A 168 1.32 16.89 12.44
CA ILE A 168 1.10 16.46 13.84
C ILE A 168 1.75 17.45 14.79
N ARG A 169 2.93 17.97 14.43
CA ARG A 169 3.62 18.99 15.20
C ARG A 169 2.83 20.31 15.20
N ASN A 170 2.32 20.74 14.06
CA ASN A 170 1.57 21.99 13.91
C ASN A 170 0.23 21.93 14.66
N GLU A 171 -0.51 20.83 14.51
CA GLU A 171 -1.76 20.61 15.25
C GLU A 171 -1.51 20.49 16.75
N ALA A 172 -0.44 19.81 17.17
CA ALA A 172 -0.05 19.78 18.58
C ALA A 172 0.31 21.18 19.12
N ASN A 173 1.01 22.00 18.33
CA ASN A 173 1.35 23.37 18.71
C ASN A 173 0.11 24.26 18.83
N GLU A 174 -0.86 24.15 17.91
CA GLU A 174 -2.13 24.89 18.00
C GLU A 174 -2.98 24.42 19.19
N LEU A 175 -3.02 23.11 19.49
CA LEU A 175 -3.65 22.60 20.70
C LEU A 175 -3.02 23.17 21.98
N LEU A 176 -1.68 23.20 22.05
CA LEU A 176 -0.98 23.80 23.19
C LEU A 176 -1.30 25.29 23.32
N ARG A 177 -1.33 26.02 22.20
CA ARG A 177 -1.72 27.44 22.19
C ARG A 177 -3.14 27.67 22.72
N ILE A 178 -4.09 26.82 22.34
CA ILE A 178 -5.48 26.88 22.82
C ILE A 178 -5.54 26.55 24.32
N ILE A 179 -4.82 25.52 24.77
CA ILE A 179 -4.76 25.12 26.18
C ILE A 179 -4.20 26.27 27.02
N ASP A 180 -3.09 26.87 26.60
CA ASP A 180 -2.47 28.00 27.30
C ASP A 180 -3.41 29.21 27.38
N TYR A 181 -4.13 29.50 26.29
CA TYR A 181 -5.15 30.55 26.28
C TYR A 181 -6.26 30.27 27.31
N LEU A 182 -6.83 29.06 27.31
CA LEU A 182 -7.88 28.68 28.25
C LEU A 182 -7.42 28.72 29.70
N PHE A 183 -6.19 28.28 29.99
CA PHE A 183 -5.67 28.29 31.35
C PHE A 183 -5.36 29.69 31.85
N ASN A 184 -4.89 30.58 30.98
CA ASN A 184 -4.72 31.99 31.33
C ASN A 184 -6.08 32.65 31.63
N GLU A 185 -7.10 32.38 30.81
CA GLU A 185 -8.44 32.94 31.02
C GLU A 185 -9.07 32.39 32.31
N LEU A 186 -8.92 31.09 32.59
CA LEU A 186 -9.34 30.49 33.84
C LEU A 186 -8.59 31.08 35.04
N ALA A 187 -7.29 31.37 34.91
CA ALA A 187 -6.51 32.01 35.97
C ALA A 187 -7.06 33.38 36.33
N ILE A 188 -7.38 34.21 35.33
CA ILE A 188 -7.96 35.54 35.52
C ILE A 188 -9.31 35.44 36.22
N ASN A 189 -10.20 34.55 35.76
CA ASN A 189 -11.56 34.45 36.29
C ASN A 189 -11.63 33.80 37.67
N THR A 190 -10.74 32.85 37.98
CA THR A 190 -10.72 32.14 39.27
C THR A 190 -9.80 32.81 40.31
N GLY A 191 -8.90 33.69 39.88
CA GLY A 191 -7.86 34.28 40.72
C GLY A 191 -6.74 33.29 41.13
N GLN A 192 -6.69 32.09 40.53
CA GLN A 192 -5.65 31.11 40.80
C GLN A 192 -4.41 31.35 39.94
N SER A 193 -3.25 30.84 40.37
CA SER A 193 -2.04 30.88 39.53
C SER A 193 -2.14 29.90 38.35
N VAL A 194 -1.56 30.29 37.21
CA VAL A 194 -1.53 29.48 35.98
C VAL A 194 -0.88 28.12 36.23
N GLU A 195 0.18 28.05 37.04
CA GLU A 195 0.85 26.80 37.40
C GLU A 195 -0.05 25.84 38.18
N LYS A 196 -0.89 26.37 39.09
CA LYS A 196 -1.84 25.56 39.87
C LYS A 196 -2.94 25.00 38.97
N ILE A 197 -3.46 25.81 38.05
CA ILE A 197 -4.45 25.37 37.05
C ILE A 197 -3.86 24.31 36.13
N ASN A 198 -2.66 24.52 35.61
CA ASN A 198 -1.94 23.54 34.79
C ASN A 198 -1.81 22.19 35.50
N LYS A 199 -1.40 22.20 36.77
CA LYS A 199 -1.25 20.97 37.56
C LYS A 199 -2.60 20.30 37.80
N ASP A 200 -3.61 21.07 38.16
CA ASP A 200 -4.95 20.58 38.49
C ASP A 200 -5.74 20.07 37.28
N LEU A 201 -5.56 20.69 36.11
CA LEU A 201 -6.26 20.38 34.85
C LEU A 201 -5.42 19.56 33.87
N SER A 202 -4.18 19.20 34.23
CA SER A 202 -3.37 18.21 33.50
C SER A 202 -4.11 16.87 33.29
N ARG A 203 -5.08 16.59 34.16
CA ARG A 203 -6.04 15.50 34.05
C ARG A 203 -7.44 16.01 34.39
N MET A 204 -8.42 15.13 34.23
CA MET A 204 -9.79 15.42 34.60
C MET A 204 -9.93 15.51 36.13
N LYS A 205 -10.15 16.73 36.64
CA LYS A 205 -10.43 17.01 38.06
C LYS A 205 -11.93 17.27 38.26
N ARG A 206 -12.54 16.57 39.21
CA ARG A 206 -13.95 16.76 39.58
C ARG A 206 -14.05 17.59 40.85
N PHE A 207 -14.98 18.53 40.89
CA PHE A 207 -15.20 19.41 42.04
C PHE A 207 -16.57 19.14 42.67
N ASN A 208 -16.61 19.06 44.00
CA ASN A 208 -17.85 19.22 44.75
C ASN A 208 -18.28 20.70 44.74
N ALA A 209 -19.57 20.98 44.98
CA ALA A 209 -20.10 22.35 44.95
C ALA A 209 -19.30 23.32 45.87
N GLN A 210 -18.94 22.89 47.08
CA GLN A 210 -18.12 23.69 48.01
C GLN A 210 -16.71 23.93 47.46
N GLN A 211 -16.08 22.89 46.90
CA GLN A 211 -14.74 23.00 46.33
C GLN A 211 -14.72 23.91 45.09
N ALA A 212 -15.79 23.89 44.27
CA ALA A 212 -15.91 24.78 43.13
C ALA A 212 -16.03 26.25 43.56
N LEU A 213 -16.74 26.52 44.66
CA LEU A 213 -16.84 27.85 45.25
C LEU A 213 -15.47 28.34 45.74
N GLU A 214 -14.76 27.49 46.50
CA GLU A 214 -13.41 27.81 47.01
C GLU A 214 -12.38 27.97 45.89
N TYR A 215 -12.55 27.24 44.78
CA TYR A 215 -11.66 27.35 43.63
C TYR A 215 -11.90 28.64 42.82
N GLY A 216 -13.03 29.32 43.03
CA GLY A 216 -13.42 30.51 42.26
C GLY A 216 -14.14 30.18 40.95
N LEU A 217 -14.69 28.97 40.80
CA LEU A 217 -15.46 28.56 39.61
C LEU A 217 -16.93 29.00 39.67
N ILE A 218 -17.46 29.20 40.88
CA ILE A 218 -18.85 29.59 41.12
C ILE A 218 -18.92 30.63 42.25
N ASP A 219 -19.85 31.58 42.15
CA ASP A 219 -19.99 32.66 43.13
C ASP A 219 -20.83 32.24 44.35
N ARG A 220 -21.85 31.39 44.15
CA ARG A 220 -22.76 30.97 45.22
C ARG A 220 -23.41 29.61 44.95
N ILE A 221 -23.61 28.86 46.03
CA ILE A 221 -24.38 27.61 46.00
C ILE A 221 -25.80 27.91 46.46
N VAL A 222 -26.75 27.87 45.54
CA VAL A 222 -28.17 28.01 45.87
C VAL A 222 -28.67 26.70 46.47
N ARG A 223 -29.18 26.75 47.70
CA ARG A 223 -29.90 25.62 48.30
C ARG A 223 -31.39 25.93 48.28
N PRO A 224 -32.25 24.96 47.91
CA PRO A 224 -33.68 25.16 48.04
C PRO A 224 -34.03 25.45 49.50
N PRO A 225 -35.04 26.31 49.76
CA PRO A 225 -35.48 26.60 51.11
C PRO A 225 -35.84 25.27 51.81
N ARG A 226 -35.32 25.07 53.01
CA ARG A 226 -35.70 23.90 53.82
C ARG A 226 -37.20 23.98 54.09
N ILE A 227 -37.94 23.01 53.58
CA ILE A 227 -39.32 22.76 53.98
C ILE A 227 -39.27 22.40 55.47
N LYS A 228 -39.86 23.22 56.34
CA LYS A 228 -39.99 22.92 57.77
C LYS A 228 -40.76 21.60 57.91
N ALA A 229 -40.44 20.77 58.90
CA ALA A 229 -41.11 19.49 59.11
C ALA A 229 -42.64 19.64 59.28
N ASP A 230 -43.08 20.80 59.77
CA ASP A 230 -44.50 21.12 60.00
C ASP A 230 -45.16 21.83 58.81
N ALA A 231 -44.47 21.97 57.69
CA ALA A 231 -45.06 22.60 56.51
C ALA A 231 -46.15 21.68 55.93
N PRO A 232 -47.39 22.16 55.77
CA PRO A 232 -48.45 21.34 55.18
C PRO A 232 -48.01 20.91 53.79
N ARG A 233 -48.18 19.62 53.47
CA ARG A 233 -48.00 19.13 52.10
C ARG A 233 -48.90 19.99 51.21
N LYS A 234 -48.31 20.67 50.23
CA LYS A 234 -49.08 21.26 49.14
C LYS A 234 -49.61 20.09 48.33
N ASP A 235 -50.77 19.61 48.73
CA ASP A 235 -51.54 18.66 47.95
C ASP A 235 -51.82 19.32 46.60
N VAL A 236 -51.61 18.54 45.55
CA VAL A 236 -51.68 18.96 44.15
C VAL A 236 -53.14 19.28 43.80
N ALA A 237 -53.61 20.47 44.17
CA ALA A 237 -54.90 20.99 43.75
C ALA A 237 -54.73 21.63 42.37
N GLY A 238 -55.09 20.90 41.31
CA GLY A 238 -55.20 21.47 39.96
C GLY A 238 -54.82 20.55 38.80
N LEU A 239 -55.39 19.35 38.74
CA LEU A 239 -55.60 18.62 37.48
C LEU A 239 -57.10 18.33 37.40
N GLY A 240 -57.83 19.30 36.86
CA GLY A 240 -59.24 19.27 36.51
C GLY A 240 -59.43 20.06 35.23
#